data_AF-A0A3A8T0K9-F1
#
_entry.id   AF-A0A3A8T0K9-F1
#
_cell.length_a   1.000
_cell.length_b   1.000
_cell.length_c   1.000
_cell.angle_alpha   90.00
_cell.angle_beta   90.00
_cell.angle_gamma   90.00
#
_symmetry.space_group_name_H-M   'P 1'
#
loop_
_entity.id
_entity.type
_entity.pdbx_description
1 polymer ?
#
loop_
_entity_poly.entity_id
_entity_poly.type
_entity_poly.pdbx_seq_one_letter_code
_entity_poly.pdbx_strand_id
1 'polypeptide(L)' 'MTTTERVALAQRLGEAELALQGAMRGLDGSPDARTRLADARTEYLAAEREALVALGAQPGPDAIELLASSQATA' A
#
# COMPACT_ATOMS: atom_id res chain seq x y z
N MET A 1 -14.64 -10.77 -12.46
CA MET A 1 -14.50 -10.61 -11.00
C MET A 1 -15.76 -11.10 -10.30
N THR A 2 -15.64 -12.06 -9.39
CA THR A 2 -16.74 -12.61 -8.58
C THR A 2 -16.97 -11.76 -7.31
N THR A 3 -18.08 -11.98 -6.59
CA THR A 3 -18.32 -11.33 -5.30
C THR A 3 -17.27 -11.72 -4.26
N THR A 4 -16.85 -12.99 -4.23
CA THR A 4 -15.81 -13.48 -3.33
C THR A 4 -14.46 -12.80 -3.59
N GLU A 5 -14.07 -12.64 -4.86
CA GLU A 5 -12.86 -11.92 -5.24
C GLU A 5 -12.91 -10.45 -4.81
N ARG A 6 -14.09 -9.80 -4.91
CA ARG A 6 -14.28 -8.41 -4.42
C ARG A 6 -14.09 -8.30 -2.92
N VAL A 7 -14.66 -9.23 -2.16
CA VAL A 7 -14.54 -9.24 -0.70
C VAL A 7 -13.10 -9.47 -0.28
N ALA A 8 -12.39 -10.42 -0.92
CA ALA A 8 -10.99 -10.69 -0.62
C ALA A 8 -10.08 -9.48 -0.90
N LEU A 9 -10.27 -8.79 -2.03
CA LEU A 9 -9.52 -7.59 -2.36
C LEU A 9 -9.81 -6.43 -1.41
N ALA A 10 -11.08 -6.23 -1.04
CA ALA A 10 -11.46 -5.21 -0.06
C ALA A 10 -10.87 -5.50 1.33
N GLN A 11 -10.86 -6.77 1.75
CA GLN A 11 -10.24 -7.19 3.01
C GLN A 11 -8.73 -6.93 3.00
N ARG A 12 -8.03 -7.36 1.95
CA ARG A 12 -6.58 -7.14 1.82
C ARG A 12 -6.22 -5.66 1.84
N LEU A 13 -6.95 -4.84 1.09
CA LEU A 13 -6.71 -3.39 1.06
C LEU A 13 -6.93 -2.77 2.46
N GLY A 14 -8.00 -3.16 3.15
CA GLY A 14 -8.27 -2.68 4.51
C GLY A 14 -7.22 -3.11 5.53
N GLU A 15 -6.73 -4.35 5.45
CA GLU A 15 -5.65 -4.85 6.31
C GLU A 15 -4.33 -4.09 6.07
N ALA A 16 -3.99 -3.87 4.80
CA ALA A 16 -2.79 -3.11 4.43
C ALA A 16 -2.88 -1.64 4.86
N GLU A 17 -4.06 -1.01 4.74
CA GLU A 17 -4.29 0.35 5.23
C GLU A 17 -4.16 0.43 6.76
N LEU A 18 -4.73 -0.52 7.49
CA LEU A 18 -4.60 -0.59 8.95
C LEU A 18 -3.13 -0.76 9.38
N ALA A 19 -2.37 -1.60 8.68
CA ALA A 19 -0.94 -1.80 8.92
C ALA A 19 -0.15 -0.51 8.66
N LEU A 20 -0.44 0.19 7.55
CA LEU A 20 0.19 1.47 7.22
C LEU A 20 -0.12 2.54 8.27
N GLN A 21 -1.39 2.70 8.66
CA GLN A 21 -1.78 3.63 9.72
C GLN A 21 -1.12 3.28 11.06
N GLY A 22 -1.01 1.99 11.38
CA GLY A 22 -0.30 1.50 12.56
C GLY A 22 1.18 1.87 12.54
N ALA A 23 1.87 1.65 11.41
CA ALA A 23 3.27 2.01 11.24
C ALA A 23 3.50 3.53 11.32
N MET A 24 2.59 4.33 10.75
CA MET A 24 2.65 5.80 10.86
C MET A 24 2.48 6.27 12.31
N ARG A 25 1.54 5.69 13.06
CA ARG A 25 1.35 6.02 14.50
C ARG A 25 2.53 5.59 15.36
N GLY A 26 3.20 4.49 14.99
CA GLY A 26 4.37 3.95 15.69
C GLY A 26 5.70 4.54 15.25
N LEU A 27 5.70 5.61 14.45
CA LEU A 27 6.92 6.23 13.94
C LEU A 27 7.62 7.03 15.05
N ASP A 28 8.74 6.50 15.55
CA ASP A 28 9.58 7.12 16.59
C ASP A 28 10.92 7.66 16.05
N GLY A 29 11.12 7.58 14.73
CA GLY A 29 12.37 7.98 14.06
C GLY A 29 13.47 6.91 14.06
N SER A 30 13.29 5.79 14.75
CA SER A 30 14.23 4.68 14.71
C SER A 30 14.34 4.05 13.31
N PRO A 31 15.48 3.45 12.95
CA PRO A 31 15.61 2.67 11.72
C PRO A 31 14.50 1.62 11.59
N ASP A 32 14.19 0.89 12.66
CA ASP A 32 13.17 -0.15 12.66
C ASP A 32 11.76 0.39 12.41
N ALA A 33 11.42 1.55 12.96
CA ALA A 33 10.13 2.19 12.68
C ALA A 33 10.05 2.68 11.23
N ARG A 34 11.15 3.20 10.67
CA ARG A 34 11.22 3.58 9.25
C ARG A 34 11.08 2.37 8.32
N THR A 35 11.74 1.25 8.63
CA THR A 35 11.59 0.00 7.87
C THR A 35 10.16 -0.50 7.90
N ARG A 36 9.54 -0.59 9.09
CA ARG A 36 8.12 -0.98 9.22
C ARG A 36 7.18 -0.09 8.41
N LEU A 37 7.44 1.22 8.37
CA LEU A 37 6.66 2.15 7.55
C LEU A 37 6.86 1.93 6.05
N ALA A 38 8.09 1.69 5.60
CA ALA A 38 8.40 1.40 4.20
C ALA A 38 7.73 0.10 3.72
N ASP A 39 7.79 -0.96 4.54
CA ASP A 39 7.16 -2.25 4.25
C ASP A 39 5.64 -2.11 4.18
N ALA A 40 5.03 -1.46 5.17
CA ALA A 40 3.57 -1.26 5.20
C ALA A 40 3.08 -0.40 4.03
N ARG A 41 3.85 0.62 3.63
CA ARG A 41 3.55 1.43 2.45
C ARG A 41 3.63 0.60 1.16
N THR A 42 4.62 -0.27 1.05
CA THR A 42 4.79 -1.14 -0.13
C THR A 42 3.61 -2.10 -0.26
N GLU A 43 3.18 -2.73 0.85
CA GLU A 43 2.02 -3.62 0.84
C GLU A 43 0.71 -2.88 0.53
N TYR A 44 0.50 -1.69 1.10
CA TYR A 44 -0.67 -0.86 0.78
C TYR A 44 -0.73 -0.55 -0.71
N LEU A 45 0.38 -0.11 -1.32
CA LEU A 45 0.42 0.25 -2.74
C LEU A 45 0.23 -0.98 -3.65
N ALA A 46 0.71 -2.16 -3.23
CA ALA A 46 0.44 -3.40 -3.94
C ALA A 46 -1.06 -3.77 -3.89
N ALA A 47 -1.67 -3.72 -2.70
CA ALA A 47 -3.09 -4.01 -2.52
C ALA A 47 -3.99 -2.99 -3.25
N GLU A 48 -3.65 -1.71 -3.23
CA GLU A 48 -4.35 -0.65 -3.94
C GLU A 48 -4.27 -0.86 -5.46
N ARG A 49 -3.09 -1.21 -5.98
CA ARG A 49 -2.92 -1.53 -7.41
C ARG A 49 -3.77 -2.71 -7.84
N GLU A 50 -3.82 -3.77 -7.04
CA GLU A 50 -4.67 -4.93 -7.32
C GLU A 50 -6.15 -4.56 -7.32
N ALA A 51 -6.60 -3.76 -6.35
CA ALA A 51 -7.97 -3.27 -6.30
C ALA A 51 -8.32 -2.39 -7.52
N LEU A 52 -7.43 -1.49 -7.93
CA LEU A 52 -7.62 -0.64 -9.12
C LEU A 52 -7.72 -1.47 -10.40
N VAL A 53 -6.81 -2.43 -10.60
CA VAL A 53 -6.84 -3.35 -11.73
C VAL A 53 -8.16 -4.12 -11.77
N ALA A 54 -8.64 -4.59 -10.62
CA ALA A 54 -9.90 -5.31 -10.53
C ALA A 54 -11.14 -4.44 -10.82
N LEU A 55 -11.07 -3.14 -10.52
CA LEU A 55 -12.10 -2.15 -10.86
C LEU A 55 -12.04 -1.68 -12.33
N GLY A 56 -11.06 -2.15 -13.10
CA GLY A 56 -10.82 -1.70 -14.47
C GLY A 56 -10.20 -0.30 -14.55
N ALA A 57 -9.75 0.26 -13.42
CA ALA A 57 -8.97 1.47 -13.38
C ALA A 57 -7.50 1.11 -13.69
N GLN A 58 -6.99 1.58 -14.83
CA GLN A 58 -5.54 1.56 -15.04
C GLN A 58 -4.93 2.50 -13.99
N PRO A 59 -4.00 2.03 -13.14
CA PRO A 59 -3.27 2.94 -12.25
C PRO A 59 -2.57 3.97 -13.13
N GLY A 60 -2.92 5.25 -12.95
CA GLY A 60 -2.28 6.35 -13.66
C GLY A 60 -0.77 6.37 -13.37
N PRO A 61 0.04 6.91 -14.29
CA PRO A 61 1.51 6.93 -14.16
C PRO A 61 2.01 7.51 -12.82
N ASP A 62 1.24 8.42 -12.21
CA ASP A 62 1.55 9.05 -10.92
C ASP A 62 1.69 8.05 -9.76
N ALA A 63 0.97 6.92 -9.80
CA ALA A 63 1.07 5.88 -8.76
C ALA A 63 2.42 5.15 -8.81
N ILE A 64 3.04 5.06 -9.99
CA ILE A 64 4.35 4.43 -10.19
C ILE A 64 5.48 5.41 -9.85
N GLU A 65 5.29 6.70 -10.14
CA GLU A 65 6.30 7.74 -9.90
C GLU A 65 6.51 8.00 -8.39
N LEU A 66 5.44 8.00 -7.58
CA LEU A 66 5.53 8.15 -6.12
C LEU A 66 6.33 7.01 -5.44
N LEU A 67 6.25 5.80 -5.99
CA LEU A 67 7.04 4.63 -5.55
C LEU A 67 8.52 4.78 -5.89
N ALA A 68 8.85 5.28 -7.08
CA ALA A 68 10.23 5.50 -7.50
C ALA A 68 10.90 6.64 -6.70
N SER A 69 10.16 7.72 -6.46
CA SER A 69 10.68 8.88 -5.70
C SER A 69 10.87 8.59 -4.21
N SER A 70 10.05 7.71 -3.63
CA SER A 70 10.17 7.33 -2.22
C SER A 70 11.30 6.34 -1.93
N GLN A 71 11.78 5.58 -2.93
CA GLN A 71 12.99 4.75 -2.82
C GLN A 71 14.30 5.51 -3.10
N ALA A 72 14.24 6.69 -3.72
CA ALA A 72 15.41 7.51 -4.03
C ALA A 72 15.94 8.34 -2.84
N THR A 73 15.28 8.30 -1.68
CA THR A 73 15.67 9.05 -0.48
C THR A 73 16.15 8.11 0.64
N ALA A 74 17.17 7.31 0.33
CA ALA A 74 17.90 6.48 1.30
C ALA A 74 19.17 7.20 1.78
#